data_AF-A0A9P3CQW1-F1
#
_entry.id   AF-A0A9P3CQW1-F1
#
_cell.length_a   1.000
_cell.length_b   1.000
_cell.length_c   1.000
_cell.angle_alpha   90.00
_cell.angle_beta   90.00
_cell.angle_gamma   90.00
#
_symmetry.space_group_name_H-M   'P 1'
#
loop_
_entity.id
_entity.type
_entity.pdbx_description
1 polymer ?
#
loop_
_entity_poly.entity_id
_entity_poly.type
_entity_poly.pdbx_seq_one_letter_code
_entity_poly.pdbx_strand_id
1 'polypeptide(L)'
;MSAKTITASNSSSHPSLATLPPELLLEIIPQISYSPESLLSLILTSRNLHNLIKSHEYSLTRSITHHQIPQKQQTNYFPSLDQITTFANLSTYHTRLQVLSNLVDKYPSLGSNNKSDPATHTHHHCPSCSSSTLWLLNPRWSTLHKTGLLLLYRLQDQGSYCHKVALLNGLPAISLACMLLALLAQNRILRASGLLETLPKIEGNRWWESFGGGTKEEEERRRKLIEMRETEMVCEEMGLKFGVGFYGSLFEGLYETEDEGEKKESWARKALETELASLPYLQTAFFPCCGAPRPPTLTSCLRRAFAAKCHCQFSEIERKLWEVLSNTALDEVDETLMGKIVRGEEDVGKGGMRRIF
;
A
#
# COMPACT_ATOMS: atom_id res chain seq x y z
N MET A 1 -72.60 35.86 -11.03
CA MET A 1 -71.64 34.95 -11.69
C MET A 1 -70.60 34.52 -10.67
N SER A 2 -70.70 33.29 -10.16
CA SER A 2 -69.79 32.75 -9.14
C SER A 2 -68.85 31.77 -9.84
N ALA A 3 -67.56 32.14 -9.92
CA ALA A 3 -66.53 31.32 -10.53
C ALA A 3 -66.17 30.18 -9.57
N LYS A 4 -66.51 28.96 -9.97
CA LYS A 4 -66.17 27.73 -9.25
C LYS A 4 -64.74 27.34 -9.65
N THR A 5 -63.77 27.70 -8.83
CA THR A 5 -62.38 27.28 -9.00
C THR A 5 -62.29 25.79 -8.70
N ILE A 6 -62.16 24.97 -9.75
CA ILE A 6 -61.89 23.54 -9.65
C ILE A 6 -60.38 23.42 -9.39
N THR A 7 -60.01 23.17 -8.13
CA THR A 7 -58.67 22.71 -7.77
C THR A 7 -58.53 21.25 -8.21
N ALA A 8 -57.87 21.04 -9.34
CA ALA A 8 -57.42 19.71 -9.76
C ALA A 8 -56.33 19.24 -8.78
N SER A 9 -56.70 18.37 -7.84
CA SER A 9 -55.77 17.62 -7.01
C SER A 9 -55.12 16.52 -7.85
N ASN A 10 -54.07 16.89 -8.60
CA ASN A 10 -53.12 15.93 -9.17
C ASN A 10 -52.33 15.29 -8.02
N SER A 11 -52.91 14.29 -7.37
CA SER A 11 -52.18 13.33 -6.55
C SER A 11 -51.48 12.34 -7.49
N SER A 12 -50.35 12.76 -8.06
CA SER A 12 -49.42 11.82 -8.67
C SER A 12 -48.82 10.98 -7.55
N SER A 13 -49.52 9.89 -7.22
CA SER A 13 -49.06 8.82 -6.34
C SER A 13 -47.98 8.02 -7.06
N HIS A 14 -46.87 8.69 -7.42
CA HIS A 14 -45.69 7.96 -7.87
C HIS A 14 -45.15 7.19 -6.66
N PRO A 15 -45.05 5.85 -6.75
CA PRO A 15 -44.46 5.07 -5.69
C PRO A 15 -43.04 5.58 -5.49
N SER A 16 -42.78 6.10 -4.29
CA SER A 16 -41.45 6.57 -3.90
C SER A 16 -40.68 5.40 -3.31
N LEU A 17 -39.36 5.41 -3.43
CA LEU A 17 -38.48 4.44 -2.76
C LEU A 17 -38.76 4.42 -1.24
N ALA A 18 -39.15 5.55 -0.66
CA ALA A 18 -39.50 5.68 0.75
C ALA A 18 -40.82 5.00 1.16
N THR A 19 -41.65 4.61 0.18
CA THR A 19 -42.92 3.89 0.40
C THR A 19 -42.79 2.38 0.23
N LEU A 20 -41.61 1.88 -0.14
CA LEU A 20 -41.37 0.44 -0.24
C LEU A 20 -41.33 -0.21 1.15
N PRO A 21 -41.82 -1.46 1.28
CA PRO A 21 -41.62 -2.27 2.47
C PRO A 21 -40.14 -2.41 2.83
N PRO A 22 -39.79 -2.43 4.13
CA PRO A 22 -38.40 -2.54 4.57
C PRO A 22 -37.72 -3.81 4.07
N GLU A 23 -38.45 -4.91 3.88
CA GLU A 23 -37.93 -6.17 3.35
C GLU A 23 -37.41 -6.01 1.92
N LEU A 24 -38.15 -5.30 1.06
CA LEU A 24 -37.72 -5.02 -0.31
C LEU A 24 -36.50 -4.09 -0.34
N LEU A 25 -36.45 -3.10 0.55
CA LEU A 25 -35.29 -2.21 0.68
C LEU A 25 -34.03 -2.99 1.09
N LEU A 26 -34.15 -3.92 2.04
CA LEU A 26 -33.05 -4.77 2.48
C LEU A 26 -32.58 -5.77 1.39
N GLU A 27 -33.44 -6.10 0.43
CA GLU A 27 -33.09 -6.92 -0.73
C GLU A 27 -32.41 -6.10 -1.85
N ILE A 28 -32.82 -4.84 -2.04
CA ILE A 28 -32.28 -3.95 -3.06
C ILE A 28 -30.89 -3.44 -2.68
N ILE A 29 -30.68 -3.01 -1.42
CA ILE A 29 -29.44 -2.36 -0.98
C ILE A 29 -28.18 -3.19 -1.32
N PRO A 30 -28.13 -4.51 -1.06
CA PRO A 30 -26.96 -5.32 -1.40
C PRO A 30 -26.63 -5.44 -2.88
N GLN A 31 -27.55 -5.09 -3.79
CA GLN A 31 -27.35 -5.11 -5.24
C GLN A 31 -26.69 -3.83 -5.76
N ILE A 32 -26.68 -2.75 -4.97
CA ILE A 32 -26.03 -1.49 -5.31
C ILE A 32 -24.52 -1.65 -5.09
N SER A 33 -23.70 -1.35 -6.10
CA SER A 33 -22.24 -1.36 -5.96
C SER A 33 -21.79 -0.60 -4.72
N TYR A 34 -21.14 -1.31 -3.82
CA TYR A 34 -20.75 -0.77 -2.53
C TYR A 34 -19.58 0.19 -2.67
N SER A 35 -19.74 1.37 -2.09
CA SER A 35 -18.65 2.23 -1.67
C SER A 35 -19.02 2.83 -0.30
N PRO A 36 -18.04 3.20 0.55
CA PRO A 36 -18.34 3.88 1.80
C PRO A 36 -19.20 5.15 1.61
N GLU A 37 -18.95 5.89 0.52
CA GLU A 37 -19.68 7.11 0.16
C GLU A 37 -21.11 6.82 -0.31
N SER A 38 -21.31 5.73 -1.08
CA SER A 38 -22.64 5.35 -1.56
C SER A 38 -23.53 4.90 -0.39
N LEU A 39 -22.98 4.13 0.55
CA LEU A 39 -23.68 3.75 1.78
C LEU A 39 -23.99 4.97 2.65
N LEU A 40 -23.02 5.87 2.82
CA LEU A 40 -23.25 7.11 3.58
C LEU A 40 -24.35 7.96 2.94
N SER A 41 -24.33 8.11 1.62
CA SER A 41 -25.36 8.84 0.87
C SER A 41 -26.74 8.23 1.09
N LEU A 42 -26.86 6.90 1.02
CA LEU A 42 -28.11 6.18 1.31
C LEU A 42 -28.61 6.47 2.73
N ILE A 43 -27.72 6.42 3.73
CA ILE A 43 -28.05 6.72 5.14
C ILE A 43 -28.53 8.16 5.31
N LEU A 44 -27.98 9.11 4.54
CA LEU A 44 -28.31 10.54 4.63
C LEU A 44 -29.60 10.92 3.88
N THR A 45 -30.12 10.07 2.99
CA THR A 45 -31.32 10.39 2.20
C THR A 45 -32.61 10.49 3.03
N SER A 46 -32.78 9.65 4.07
CA SER A 46 -33.97 9.68 4.92
C SER A 46 -33.74 9.03 6.29
N ARG A 47 -34.50 9.47 7.30
CA ARG A 47 -34.45 8.89 8.66
C ARG A 47 -34.89 7.42 8.69
N ASN A 48 -35.83 7.03 7.83
CA ASN A 48 -36.30 5.65 7.75
C ASN A 48 -35.19 4.72 7.23
N LEU A 49 -34.50 5.13 6.14
CA LEU A 49 -33.36 4.37 5.62
C LEU A 49 -32.20 4.34 6.60
N HIS A 50 -31.91 5.46 7.28
CA HIS A 50 -30.91 5.48 8.35
C HIS A 50 -31.18 4.40 9.40
N ASN A 51 -32.39 4.38 9.96
CA ASN A 51 -32.76 3.44 11.01
C ASN A 51 -32.70 2.00 10.50
N LEU A 52 -33.23 1.74 9.29
CA LEU A 52 -33.24 0.41 8.67
C LEU A 52 -31.82 -0.11 8.42
N ILE A 53 -30.96 0.72 7.81
CA ILE A 53 -29.58 0.33 7.50
C ILE A 53 -28.79 0.05 8.77
N LYS A 54 -28.96 0.89 9.80
CA LYS A 54 -28.28 0.73 11.09
C LYS A 54 -28.80 -0.48 11.87
N SER A 55 -30.11 -0.73 11.90
CA SER A 55 -30.67 -1.88 12.63
C SER A 55 -30.31 -3.23 11.98
N HIS A 56 -30.03 -3.24 10.67
CA HIS A 56 -29.69 -4.44 9.91
C HIS A 56 -28.23 -4.49 9.44
N GLU A 57 -27.32 -3.77 10.12
CA GLU A 57 -25.89 -3.67 9.72
C GLU A 57 -25.26 -5.03 9.45
N TYR A 58 -25.41 -5.99 10.36
CA TYR A 58 -24.85 -7.33 10.21
C TYR A 58 -25.40 -8.07 8.99
N SER A 59 -26.73 -8.05 8.81
CA SER A 59 -27.39 -8.74 7.70
C SER A 59 -27.02 -8.10 6.36
N LEU A 60 -27.02 -6.77 6.28
CA LEU A 60 -26.65 -6.03 5.08
C LEU A 60 -25.19 -6.23 4.72
N THR A 61 -24.29 -6.16 5.70
CA THR A 61 -22.85 -6.40 5.48
C THR A 61 -22.61 -7.80 4.94
N ARG A 62 -23.26 -8.81 5.52
CA ARG A 62 -23.20 -10.19 5.05
C ARG A 62 -23.73 -10.32 3.62
N SER A 63 -24.87 -9.72 3.32
CA SER A 63 -25.46 -9.75 1.97
C SER A 63 -24.58 -9.03 0.95
N ILE A 64 -24.06 -7.84 1.24
CA ILE A 64 -23.14 -7.10 0.36
C ILE A 64 -21.89 -7.94 0.07
N THR A 65 -21.29 -8.50 1.12
CA THR A 65 -20.10 -9.35 0.99
C THR A 65 -20.39 -10.56 0.10
N HIS A 66 -21.53 -11.23 0.30
CA HIS A 66 -21.91 -12.39 -0.51
C HIS A 66 -22.15 -12.06 -1.99
N HIS A 67 -22.74 -10.90 -2.30
CA HIS A 67 -23.08 -10.54 -3.68
C HIS A 67 -21.91 -9.92 -4.45
N GLN A 68 -21.05 -9.16 -3.77
CA GLN A 68 -20.07 -8.28 -4.43
C GLN A 68 -18.62 -8.71 -4.22
N ILE A 69 -18.32 -9.51 -3.19
CA ILE A 69 -16.96 -9.94 -2.87
C ILE A 69 -16.82 -11.45 -3.14
N PRO A 70 -15.97 -11.87 -4.08
CA PRO A 70 -15.68 -13.29 -4.27
C PRO A 70 -15.16 -13.93 -2.98
N GLN A 71 -15.79 -15.01 -2.52
CA GLN A 71 -15.48 -15.66 -1.22
C GLN A 71 -13.99 -16.01 -1.04
N LYS A 72 -13.32 -16.42 -2.12
CA LYS A 72 -11.88 -16.75 -2.11
C LYS A 72 -11.00 -15.51 -2.02
N GLN A 73 -11.44 -14.37 -2.56
CA GLN A 73 -10.65 -13.15 -2.59
C GLN A 73 -10.45 -12.59 -1.19
N GLN A 74 -11.52 -12.56 -0.37
CA GLN A 74 -11.46 -12.01 0.99
C GLN A 74 -10.40 -12.72 1.85
N THR A 75 -10.47 -14.05 1.92
CA THR A 75 -9.58 -14.88 2.74
C THR A 75 -8.14 -14.93 2.21
N ASN A 76 -7.95 -14.77 0.90
CA ASN A 76 -6.63 -14.76 0.30
C ASN A 76 -5.93 -13.41 0.43
N TYR A 77 -6.66 -12.29 0.35
CA TYR A 77 -6.06 -10.96 0.32
C TYR A 77 -5.81 -10.43 1.74
N PHE A 78 -6.80 -10.55 2.62
CA PHE A 78 -6.73 -9.98 3.97
C PHE A 78 -7.15 -11.01 5.04
N PRO A 79 -6.28 -11.99 5.36
CA PRO A 79 -6.58 -13.05 6.35
C PRO A 79 -6.72 -12.52 7.78
N SER A 80 -6.45 -11.24 8.03
CA SER A 80 -6.71 -10.56 9.30
C SER A 80 -8.15 -10.04 9.40
N LEU A 81 -8.86 -9.93 8.27
CA LEU A 81 -10.25 -9.48 8.15
C LEU A 81 -11.20 -10.66 7.95
N ASP A 82 -10.97 -11.76 8.70
CA ASP A 82 -11.65 -13.04 8.52
C ASP A 82 -13.18 -12.96 8.58
N GLN A 83 -13.74 -11.91 9.20
CA GLN A 83 -15.19 -11.68 9.24
C GLN A 83 -15.54 -10.20 9.01
N ILE A 84 -15.99 -9.90 7.80
CA ILE A 84 -16.59 -8.60 7.46
C ILE A 84 -18.05 -8.62 7.95
N THR A 85 -18.25 -8.24 9.21
CA THR A 85 -19.57 -8.27 9.89
C THR A 85 -20.16 -6.90 10.15
N THR A 86 -19.35 -5.85 10.01
CA THR A 86 -19.71 -4.45 10.24
C THR A 86 -19.41 -3.60 9.02
N PHE A 87 -20.09 -2.46 8.89
CA PHE A 87 -19.80 -1.46 7.87
C PHE A 87 -18.39 -0.88 8.02
N ALA A 88 -17.86 -0.83 9.25
CA ALA A 88 -16.48 -0.40 9.50
C ALA A 88 -15.46 -1.38 8.88
N ASN A 89 -15.68 -2.70 9.06
CA ASN A 89 -14.82 -3.73 8.45
C ASN A 89 -14.95 -3.72 6.92
N LEU A 90 -16.17 -3.55 6.42
CA LEU A 90 -16.44 -3.49 4.97
C LEU A 90 -15.80 -2.26 4.32
N SER A 91 -15.90 -1.10 4.97
CA SER A 91 -15.22 0.13 4.55
C SER A 91 -13.71 -0.06 4.56
N THR A 92 -13.15 -0.65 5.62
CA THR A 92 -11.71 -0.97 5.69
C THR A 92 -11.28 -1.88 4.54
N TYR A 93 -12.04 -2.95 4.25
CA TYR A 93 -11.76 -3.85 3.13
C TYR A 93 -11.77 -3.11 1.79
N HIS A 94 -12.80 -2.29 1.54
CA HIS A 94 -12.91 -1.51 0.32
C HIS A 94 -11.75 -0.52 0.15
N THR A 95 -11.43 0.27 1.18
CA THR A 95 -10.31 1.21 1.15
C THR A 95 -8.98 0.48 0.90
N ARG A 96 -8.74 -0.69 1.52
CA ARG A 96 -7.53 -1.48 1.26
C ARG A 96 -7.45 -1.96 -0.19
N LEU A 97 -8.55 -2.42 -0.77
CA LEU A 97 -8.60 -2.81 -2.18
C LEU A 97 -8.33 -1.63 -3.11
N GLN A 98 -8.92 -0.47 -2.82
CA GLN A 98 -8.72 0.75 -3.61
C GLN A 98 -7.26 1.21 -3.57
N VAL A 99 -6.66 1.29 -2.39
CA VAL A 99 -5.23 1.64 -2.23
C VAL A 99 -4.34 0.61 -2.92
N LEU A 100 -4.65 -0.69 -2.78
CA LEU A 100 -3.91 -1.75 -3.45
C LEU A 100 -3.98 -1.61 -4.98
N SER A 101 -5.17 -1.40 -5.55
CA SER A 101 -5.34 -1.16 -6.99
C SER A 101 -4.52 0.05 -7.43
N ASN A 102 -4.70 1.19 -6.75
CA ASN A 102 -3.99 2.43 -7.08
C ASN A 102 -2.45 2.26 -7.09
N LEU A 103 -1.90 1.46 -6.16
CA LEU A 103 -0.45 1.20 -6.11
C LEU A 103 0.02 0.20 -7.15
N VAL A 104 -0.80 -0.79 -7.49
CA VAL A 104 -0.50 -1.77 -8.54
C VAL A 104 -0.65 -1.13 -9.93
N ASP A 105 -1.62 -0.24 -10.15
CA ASP A 105 -1.81 0.48 -11.41
C ASP A 105 -0.67 1.49 -11.69
N LYS A 106 -0.01 1.96 -10.63
CA LYS A 106 1.23 2.76 -10.71
C LYS A 106 2.46 1.92 -11.03
N TYR A 107 2.39 0.60 -10.89
CA TYR A 107 3.45 -0.33 -11.25
C TYR A 107 3.49 -0.52 -12.79
N PRO A 108 4.68 -0.45 -13.40
CA PRO A 108 5.19 0.73 -14.09
C PRO A 108 4.33 1.16 -15.30
N SER A 109 3.31 1.98 -15.09
CA SER A 109 2.73 2.82 -16.15
C SER A 109 3.66 3.99 -16.53
N LEU A 110 4.70 4.28 -15.73
CA LEU A 110 5.68 5.34 -15.97
C LEU A 110 6.63 5.10 -17.16
N GLY A 111 6.63 3.92 -17.78
CA GLY A 111 7.45 3.63 -18.97
C GLY A 111 6.80 4.01 -20.31
N SER A 112 5.48 4.23 -20.35
CA SER A 112 4.73 4.31 -21.61
C SER A 112 4.28 5.72 -22.01
N ASN A 113 4.29 6.70 -21.10
CA ASN A 113 3.70 8.03 -21.38
C ASN A 113 4.65 9.02 -22.08
N ASN A 114 5.90 8.65 -22.37
CA ASN A 114 6.85 9.52 -23.08
C ASN A 114 6.71 9.48 -24.62
N LYS A 115 5.49 9.43 -25.16
CA LYS A 115 5.25 9.50 -26.61
C LYS A 115 4.37 10.66 -27.08
N SER A 116 3.90 11.53 -26.19
CA SER A 116 3.11 12.69 -26.60
C SER A 116 3.33 13.84 -25.62
N ASP A 117 4.37 14.64 -25.86
CA ASP A 117 4.29 16.11 -25.82
C ASP A 117 5.70 16.72 -25.97
N PRO A 118 6.02 17.37 -27.11
CA PRO A 118 7.35 17.95 -27.37
C PRO A 118 7.51 19.38 -26.83
N ALA A 119 6.64 19.86 -25.95
CA ALA A 119 6.71 21.23 -25.46
C ALA A 119 6.57 21.24 -23.94
N THR A 120 7.55 21.86 -23.28
CA THR A 120 7.56 22.25 -21.87
C THR A 120 7.42 21.12 -20.86
N HIS A 121 8.55 20.56 -20.41
CA HIS A 121 8.96 20.55 -19.01
C HIS A 121 10.38 19.96 -18.95
N THR A 122 11.27 20.68 -18.26
CA THR A 122 12.62 20.25 -17.88
C THR A 122 12.54 19.04 -16.96
N HIS A 123 12.28 17.87 -17.53
CA HIS A 123 12.44 16.60 -16.83
C HIS A 123 13.93 16.29 -16.75
N HIS A 124 14.46 16.38 -15.53
CA HIS A 124 15.76 15.82 -15.20
C HIS A 124 15.76 14.33 -15.54
N HIS A 125 16.31 13.98 -16.70
CA HIS A 125 16.74 12.63 -17.00
C HIS A 125 17.73 12.21 -15.90
N CYS A 126 17.27 11.38 -14.96
CA CYS A 126 18.18 10.68 -14.05
C CYS A 126 18.99 9.66 -14.87
N PRO A 127 20.29 9.88 -15.14
CA PRO A 127 21.06 9.07 -16.08
C PRO A 127 21.28 7.63 -15.59
N SER A 128 20.98 7.36 -14.31
CA SER A 128 21.07 6.06 -13.65
C SER A 128 19.78 5.21 -13.73
N CYS A 129 18.67 5.74 -14.27
CA CYS A 129 17.39 5.04 -14.33
C CYS A 129 17.10 4.34 -15.67
N SER A 130 17.86 4.62 -16.73
CA SER A 130 17.50 4.28 -18.12
C SER A 130 17.71 2.82 -18.54
N SER A 131 18.29 1.95 -17.70
CA SER A 131 18.49 0.53 -18.06
C SER A 131 18.01 -0.48 -17.00
N SER A 132 17.64 -0.05 -15.79
CA SER A 132 17.42 -0.96 -14.64
C SER A 132 15.95 -1.14 -14.22
N THR A 133 14.99 -0.53 -14.92
CA THR A 133 13.55 -0.62 -14.60
C THR A 133 12.76 -1.52 -15.55
N LEU A 134 13.39 -2.07 -16.60
CA LEU A 134 12.73 -2.92 -17.60
C LEU A 134 12.10 -4.18 -16.99
N TRP A 135 12.66 -4.72 -15.90
CA TRP A 135 12.09 -5.89 -15.23
C TRP A 135 10.73 -5.59 -14.57
N LEU A 136 10.48 -4.34 -14.14
CA LEU A 136 9.19 -3.96 -13.55
C LEU A 136 8.04 -4.12 -14.57
N LEU A 137 8.32 -4.04 -15.87
CA LEU A 137 7.31 -4.13 -16.94
C LEU A 137 6.79 -5.55 -17.16
N ASN A 138 7.46 -6.58 -16.62
CA ASN A 138 7.01 -7.96 -16.82
C ASN A 138 5.84 -8.26 -15.85
N PRO A 139 4.66 -8.70 -16.36
CA PRO A 139 3.45 -8.95 -15.57
C PRO A 139 3.64 -9.85 -14.36
N ARG A 140 4.57 -10.81 -14.45
CA ARG A 140 4.92 -11.71 -13.35
C ARG A 140 5.32 -10.94 -12.09
N TRP A 141 6.13 -9.89 -12.25
CA TRP A 141 6.60 -9.10 -11.11
C TRP A 141 5.51 -8.22 -10.53
N SER A 142 4.52 -7.81 -11.33
CA SER A 142 3.34 -7.08 -10.84
C SER A 142 2.54 -7.93 -9.87
N THR A 143 2.31 -9.21 -10.19
CA THR A 143 1.58 -10.12 -9.29
C THR A 143 2.37 -10.41 -8.01
N LEU A 144 3.69 -10.62 -8.10
CA LEU A 144 4.55 -10.81 -6.92
C LEU A 144 4.64 -9.54 -6.07
N HIS A 145 4.65 -8.37 -6.70
CA HIS A 145 4.57 -7.07 -6.03
C HIS A 145 3.25 -6.91 -5.28
N LYS A 146 2.11 -7.16 -5.93
CA LYS A 146 0.79 -7.19 -5.30
C LYS A 146 0.77 -8.15 -4.10
N THR A 147 1.34 -9.34 -4.25
CA THR A 147 1.47 -10.33 -3.15
C THR A 147 2.28 -9.77 -1.98
N GLY A 148 3.39 -9.09 -2.26
CA GLY A 148 4.19 -8.41 -1.25
C GLY A 148 3.45 -7.28 -0.54
N LEU A 149 2.62 -6.50 -1.25
CA LEU A 149 1.75 -5.48 -0.64
C LEU A 149 0.69 -6.11 0.29
N LEU A 150 0.08 -7.23 -0.10
CA LEU A 150 -0.85 -7.96 0.76
C LEU A 150 -0.18 -8.45 2.06
N LEU A 151 1.07 -8.91 1.96
CA LEU A 151 1.87 -9.26 3.14
C LEU A 151 2.19 -8.04 4.02
N LEU A 152 2.41 -6.86 3.44
CA LEU A 152 2.55 -5.62 4.21
C LEU A 152 1.26 -5.24 4.95
N TYR A 153 0.08 -5.48 4.38
CA TYR A 153 -1.19 -5.35 5.12
C TYR A 153 -1.28 -6.33 6.28
N ARG A 154 -0.91 -7.60 6.07
CA ARG A 154 -0.85 -8.60 7.15
C ARG A 154 0.09 -8.18 8.27
N LEU A 155 1.25 -7.59 7.93
CA LEU A 155 2.21 -7.06 8.90
C LEU A 155 1.67 -5.81 9.60
N GLN A 156 0.96 -4.93 8.89
CA GLN A 156 0.30 -3.74 9.45
C GLN A 156 -0.68 -4.12 10.56
N ASP A 157 -1.40 -5.23 10.39
CA ASP A 157 -2.38 -5.72 11.37
C ASP A 157 -1.73 -6.31 12.64
N GLN A 158 -0.41 -6.56 12.63
CA GLN A 158 0.34 -6.89 13.84
C GLN A 158 0.62 -5.60 14.62
N GLY A 159 -0.30 -5.17 15.48
CA GLY A 159 -0.29 -3.83 16.07
C GLY A 159 0.98 -3.42 16.83
N SER A 160 1.75 -4.36 17.40
CA SER A 160 2.99 -4.05 18.13
C SER A 160 4.26 -4.55 17.42
N TYR A 161 5.38 -3.89 17.69
CA TYR A 161 6.69 -4.23 17.14
C TYR A 161 7.07 -5.71 17.37
N CYS A 162 6.86 -6.25 18.58
CA CYS A 162 7.20 -7.63 18.88
C CYS A 162 6.37 -8.64 18.06
N HIS A 163 5.08 -8.38 17.85
CA HIS A 163 4.24 -9.23 16.99
C HIS A 163 4.66 -9.13 15.52
N LYS A 164 5.05 -7.95 15.05
CA LYS A 164 5.62 -7.78 13.70
C LYS A 164 6.87 -8.63 13.54
N VAL A 165 7.83 -8.53 14.46
CA VAL A 165 9.07 -9.32 14.42
C VAL A 165 8.79 -10.83 14.50
N ALA A 166 7.86 -11.25 15.35
CA ALA A 166 7.45 -12.65 15.44
C ALA A 166 6.88 -13.16 14.11
N LEU A 167 6.00 -12.38 13.47
CA LEU A 167 5.47 -12.71 12.14
C LEU A 167 6.59 -12.80 11.09
N LEU A 168 7.50 -11.82 11.04
CA LEU A 168 8.63 -11.83 10.10
C LEU A 168 9.49 -13.10 10.25
N ASN A 169 9.77 -13.53 11.47
CA ASN A 169 10.57 -14.73 11.72
C ASN A 169 9.81 -16.04 11.40
N GLY A 170 8.48 -16.01 11.49
CA GLY A 170 7.60 -17.14 11.18
C GLY A 170 7.36 -17.35 9.68
N LEU A 171 7.50 -16.32 8.85
CA LEU A 171 7.22 -16.42 7.42
C LEU A 171 8.27 -17.25 6.64
N PRO A 172 7.85 -17.96 5.58
CA PRO A 172 8.78 -18.68 4.70
C PRO A 172 9.55 -17.70 3.79
N ALA A 173 10.64 -18.20 3.20
CA ALA A 173 11.54 -17.40 2.37
C ALA A 173 10.82 -16.69 1.21
N ILE A 174 9.85 -17.34 0.56
CA ILE A 174 9.10 -16.75 -0.56
C ILE A 174 8.24 -15.57 -0.11
N SER A 175 7.54 -15.67 1.02
CA SER A 175 6.75 -14.54 1.55
C SER A 175 7.65 -13.36 1.89
N LEU A 176 8.78 -13.62 2.55
CA LEU A 176 9.77 -12.59 2.87
C LEU A 176 10.37 -11.96 1.60
N ALA A 177 10.62 -12.77 0.56
CA ALA A 177 11.08 -12.30 -0.73
C ALA A 177 10.04 -11.39 -1.42
N CYS A 178 8.75 -11.77 -1.43
CA CYS A 178 7.68 -10.93 -1.98
C CYS A 178 7.58 -9.58 -1.25
N MET A 179 7.71 -9.56 0.08
CA MET A 179 7.74 -8.31 0.85
C MET A 179 8.95 -7.44 0.50
N LEU A 180 10.15 -8.02 0.42
CA LEU A 180 11.36 -7.30 -0.01
C LEU A 180 11.20 -6.73 -1.43
N LEU A 181 10.63 -7.51 -2.34
CA LEU A 181 10.30 -7.05 -3.70
C LEU A 181 9.34 -5.87 -3.67
N ALA A 182 8.28 -5.93 -2.85
CA ALA A 182 7.32 -4.85 -2.72
C ALA A 182 7.99 -3.54 -2.25
N LEU A 183 8.82 -3.61 -1.21
CA LEU A 183 9.57 -2.45 -0.71
C LEU A 183 10.51 -1.86 -1.78
N LEU A 184 11.29 -2.72 -2.45
CA LEU A 184 12.21 -2.30 -3.52
C LEU A 184 11.46 -1.64 -4.68
N ALA A 185 10.35 -2.24 -5.10
CA ALA A 185 9.50 -1.70 -6.15
C ALA A 185 8.89 -0.35 -5.76
N GLN A 186 8.39 -0.20 -4.54
CA GLN A 186 7.84 1.08 -4.08
C GLN A 186 8.90 2.18 -4.09
N ASN A 187 10.12 1.91 -3.61
CA ASN A 187 11.23 2.86 -3.71
C ASN A 187 11.57 3.23 -5.16
N ARG A 188 11.51 2.25 -6.07
CA ARG A 188 11.73 2.50 -7.51
C ARG A 188 10.62 3.36 -8.12
N ILE A 189 9.36 3.12 -7.77
CA ILE A 189 8.22 3.94 -8.22
C ILE A 189 8.34 5.36 -7.66
N LEU A 190 8.68 5.53 -6.37
CA LEU A 190 8.92 6.82 -5.74
C LEU A 190 10.03 7.61 -6.42
N ARG A 191 11.10 6.92 -6.84
CA ARG A 191 12.19 7.54 -7.60
C ARG A 191 11.75 7.93 -9.01
N ALA A 192 11.00 7.06 -9.69
CA ALA A 192 10.53 7.30 -11.05
C ALA A 192 9.47 8.42 -11.11
N SER A 193 8.64 8.58 -10.08
CA SER A 193 7.66 9.66 -9.98
C SER A 193 8.28 11.01 -9.64
N GLY A 194 9.58 11.07 -9.31
CA GLY A 194 10.25 12.28 -8.83
C GLY A 194 9.88 12.66 -7.39
N LEU A 195 8.95 11.95 -6.74
CA LEU A 195 8.48 12.29 -5.40
C LEU A 195 9.63 12.28 -4.40
N LEU A 196 10.54 11.31 -4.51
CA LEU A 196 11.72 11.17 -3.65
C LEU A 196 12.61 12.43 -3.64
N GLU A 197 12.66 13.20 -4.74
CA GLU A 197 13.44 14.45 -4.80
C GLU A 197 12.76 15.63 -4.11
N THR A 198 11.43 15.56 -3.97
CA THR A 198 10.62 16.55 -3.25
C THR A 198 10.45 16.20 -1.77
N LEU A 199 10.91 15.03 -1.35
CA LEU A 199 10.84 14.62 0.05
C LEU A 199 11.81 15.45 0.90
N PRO A 200 11.52 15.56 2.20
CA PRO A 200 12.32 16.35 3.13
C PRO A 200 13.75 15.82 3.14
N LYS A 201 14.71 16.75 3.19
CA LYS A 201 16.12 16.40 3.31
C LYS A 201 16.47 16.23 4.79
N ILE A 202 17.35 15.27 5.08
CA ILE A 202 17.84 15.08 6.45
C ILE A 202 18.80 16.23 6.76
N GLU A 203 18.43 17.06 7.73
CA GLU A 203 19.24 18.17 8.23
C GLU A 203 20.23 17.69 9.31
N GLY A 204 21.47 18.19 9.29
CA GLY A 204 22.47 17.97 10.33
C GLY A 204 23.81 17.42 9.84
N ASN A 205 24.86 17.59 10.66
CA ASN A 205 26.22 17.13 10.35
C ASN A 205 26.29 15.60 10.37
N ARG A 206 26.68 14.99 9.24
CA ARG A 206 26.71 13.53 9.09
C ARG A 206 28.14 12.99 9.16
N TRP A 207 28.29 11.77 9.65
CA TRP A 207 29.62 11.17 9.85
C TRP A 207 30.43 11.00 8.56
N TRP A 208 29.78 10.91 7.38
CA TRP A 208 30.45 10.83 6.07
C TRP A 208 30.78 12.19 5.45
N GLU A 209 30.29 13.31 6.01
CA GLU A 209 30.63 14.65 5.52
C GLU A 209 32.08 15.03 5.83
N SER A 210 32.70 14.35 6.81
CA SER A 210 34.12 14.55 7.16
C SER A 210 35.10 13.74 6.30
N PHE A 211 34.60 12.88 5.41
CA PHE A 211 35.42 12.02 4.54
C PHE A 211 35.24 12.43 3.08
N GLY A 212 35.89 13.53 2.68
CA GLY A 212 35.88 14.03 1.30
C GLY A 212 37.29 14.29 0.79
N GLY A 213 37.67 13.55 -0.26
CA GLY A 213 38.75 13.91 -1.16
C GLY A 213 38.21 13.74 -2.58
N GLY A 214 38.26 14.80 -3.39
CA GLY A 214 37.68 14.81 -4.74
C GLY A 214 37.35 16.22 -5.21
N THR A 215 36.74 16.34 -6.39
CA THR A 215 36.21 17.62 -6.88
C THR A 215 34.87 17.94 -6.19
N LYS A 216 34.53 19.23 -6.05
CA LYS A 216 33.25 19.66 -5.44
C LYS A 216 32.02 19.00 -6.08
N GLU A 217 32.07 18.74 -7.38
CA GLU A 217 30.98 18.11 -8.13
C GLU A 217 30.82 16.62 -7.78
N GLU A 218 31.93 15.92 -7.59
CA GLU A 218 31.94 14.50 -7.19
C GLU A 218 31.43 14.31 -5.76
N GLU A 219 31.83 15.21 -4.85
CA GLU A 219 31.33 15.23 -3.47
C GLU A 219 29.82 15.49 -3.42
N GLU A 220 29.32 16.44 -4.20
CA GLU A 220 27.88 16.73 -4.27
C GLU A 220 27.08 15.56 -4.84
N ARG A 221 27.59 14.92 -5.90
CA ARG A 221 26.96 13.72 -6.47
C ARG A 221 26.94 12.57 -5.46
N ARG A 222 28.02 12.37 -4.71
CA ARG A 222 28.11 11.36 -3.65
C ARG A 222 27.14 11.67 -2.52
N ARG A 223 27.03 12.94 -2.09
CA ARG A 223 26.07 13.39 -1.09
C ARG A 223 24.65 13.06 -1.52
N LYS A 224 24.22 13.49 -2.72
CA LYS A 224 22.87 13.23 -3.23
C LYS A 224 22.53 11.74 -3.27
N LEU A 225 23.49 10.89 -3.65
CA LEU A 225 23.29 9.43 -3.67
C LEU A 225 23.12 8.83 -2.28
N ILE A 226 23.91 9.27 -1.30
CA ILE A 226 23.80 8.78 0.08
C ILE A 226 22.46 9.22 0.67
N GLU A 227 22.09 10.49 0.51
CA GLU A 227 20.81 11.03 0.98
C GLU A 227 19.62 10.26 0.42
N MET A 228 19.62 10.02 -0.89
CA MET A 228 18.57 9.27 -1.56
C MET A 228 18.44 7.86 -0.97
N ARG A 229 19.56 7.19 -0.70
CA ARG A 229 19.58 5.85 -0.12
C ARG A 229 19.06 5.85 1.33
N GLU A 230 19.38 6.86 2.11
CA GLU A 230 18.85 6.98 3.47
C GLU A 230 17.34 7.21 3.47
N THR A 231 16.84 8.11 2.62
CA THR A 231 15.41 8.32 2.45
C THR A 231 14.71 7.04 2.02
N GLU A 232 15.30 6.26 1.10
CA GLU A 232 14.78 4.95 0.70
C GLU A 232 14.71 3.96 1.86
N MET A 233 15.75 3.89 2.69
CA MET A 233 15.74 3.02 3.88
C MET A 233 14.66 3.45 4.90
N VAL A 234 14.45 4.75 5.08
CA VAL A 234 13.38 5.23 5.96
C VAL A 234 12.01 4.91 5.35
N CYS A 235 11.82 5.10 4.05
CA CYS A 235 10.59 4.72 3.37
C CYS A 235 10.27 3.21 3.52
N GLU A 236 11.30 2.34 3.47
CA GLU A 236 11.13 0.91 3.75
C GLU A 236 10.68 0.66 5.19
N GLU A 237 11.32 1.30 6.17
CA GLU A 237 10.97 1.16 7.57
C GLU A 237 9.55 1.65 7.85
N MET A 238 9.17 2.79 7.27
CA MET A 238 7.83 3.37 7.38
C MET A 238 6.78 2.49 6.72
N GLY A 239 7.10 1.87 5.57
CA GLY A 239 6.25 0.87 4.93
C GLY A 239 6.02 -0.38 5.79
N LEU A 240 7.03 -0.83 6.53
CA LEU A 240 6.89 -1.96 7.47
C LEU A 240 6.15 -1.56 8.76
N LYS A 241 6.35 -0.32 9.23
CA LYS A 241 5.77 0.23 10.46
C LYS A 241 4.30 0.61 10.30
N PHE A 242 3.93 1.25 9.19
CA PHE A 242 2.58 1.76 8.94
C PHE A 242 1.82 1.00 7.86
N GLY A 243 2.49 0.12 7.11
CA GLY A 243 1.88 -0.70 6.07
C GLY A 243 1.69 0.03 4.75
N VAL A 244 0.81 -0.52 3.92
CA VAL A 244 0.60 -0.05 2.53
C VAL A 244 -0.06 1.33 2.48
N GLY A 245 -0.85 1.69 3.51
CA GLY A 245 -1.48 3.00 3.61
C GLY A 245 -0.47 4.17 3.63
N PHE A 246 0.76 3.93 4.11
CA PHE A 246 1.84 4.90 4.05
C PHE A 246 2.15 5.29 2.60
N TYR A 247 2.39 4.31 1.73
CA TYR A 247 2.68 4.56 0.31
C TYR A 247 1.47 5.20 -0.39
N GLY A 248 0.26 4.70 -0.14
CA GLY A 248 -0.96 5.28 -0.70
C GLY A 248 -1.08 6.78 -0.41
N SER A 249 -0.96 7.17 0.86
CA SER A 249 -1.04 8.56 1.27
C SER A 249 0.16 9.40 0.80
N LEU A 250 1.34 8.79 0.65
CA LEU A 250 2.52 9.46 0.11
C LEU A 250 2.31 9.83 -1.36
N PHE A 251 1.72 8.94 -2.16
CA PHE A 251 1.44 9.19 -3.57
C PHE A 251 0.19 10.05 -3.83
N GLU A 252 -0.80 10.09 -2.94
CA GLU A 252 -1.97 10.96 -3.08
C GLU A 252 -1.58 12.44 -3.06
N GLY A 253 -0.60 12.82 -2.23
CA GLY A 253 -0.09 14.19 -2.14
C GLY A 253 0.59 14.73 -3.40
N LEU A 254 0.74 13.93 -4.47
CA LEU A 254 1.25 14.37 -5.78
C LEU A 254 0.18 14.97 -6.69
N TYR A 255 -1.08 14.56 -6.53
CA TYR A 255 -2.16 14.85 -7.49
C TYR A 255 -3.09 15.95 -6.99
N GLU A 256 -2.83 16.55 -5.82
CA GLU A 256 -3.51 17.77 -5.40
C GLU A 256 -3.03 18.91 -6.31
N THR A 257 -3.80 19.16 -7.37
CA THR A 257 -3.68 20.28 -8.30
C THR A 257 -3.63 21.60 -7.55
N GLU A 258 -2.86 22.55 -8.08
CA GLU A 258 -2.61 23.89 -7.53
C GLU A 258 -3.83 24.82 -7.51
N ASP A 259 -5.05 24.28 -7.34
CA ASP A 259 -6.24 25.08 -7.10
C ASP A 259 -6.26 25.51 -5.63
N GLU A 260 -5.82 26.75 -5.39
CA GLU A 260 -5.95 27.69 -4.26
C GLU A 260 -6.58 27.27 -2.90
N GLY A 261 -6.45 26.02 -2.49
CA GLY A 261 -6.76 25.50 -1.16
C GLY A 261 -5.48 25.04 -0.46
N GLU A 262 -5.39 25.23 0.86
CA GLU A 262 -4.28 24.75 1.69
C GLU A 262 -3.92 23.30 1.31
N LYS A 263 -2.73 23.09 0.69
CA LYS A 263 -2.21 21.76 0.36
C LYS A 263 -2.27 20.93 1.63
N LYS A 264 -3.16 19.92 1.65
CA LYS A 264 -3.38 19.15 2.87
C LYS A 264 -2.20 18.23 3.01
N GLU A 265 -1.23 18.67 3.81
CA GLU A 265 0.02 17.96 3.95
C GLU A 265 -0.23 16.51 4.40
N SER A 266 0.13 15.57 3.52
CA SER A 266 -0.05 14.15 3.73
C SER A 266 0.57 13.72 5.06
N TRP A 267 -0.18 12.96 5.87
CA TRP A 267 0.32 12.45 7.15
C TRP A 267 1.58 11.60 6.95
N ALA A 268 1.69 10.91 5.81
CA ALA A 268 2.85 10.11 5.46
C ALA A 268 4.10 10.97 5.30
N ARG A 269 3.97 12.19 4.75
CA ARG A 269 5.09 13.14 4.62
C ARG A 269 5.56 13.61 5.99
N LYS A 270 4.65 14.06 6.86
CA LYS A 270 4.97 14.48 8.25
C LYS A 270 5.63 13.36 9.05
N ALA A 271 5.11 12.14 8.91
CA ALA A 271 5.67 10.98 9.58
C ALA A 271 7.08 10.67 9.07
N LEU A 272 7.30 10.78 7.75
CA LEU A 272 8.61 10.61 7.13
C LEU A 272 9.60 11.70 7.58
N GLU A 273 9.19 12.96 7.63
CA GLU A 273 9.98 14.09 8.15
C GLU A 273 10.48 13.82 9.56
N THR A 274 9.55 13.40 10.43
CA THR A 274 9.86 13.10 11.83
C THR A 274 10.88 11.97 11.94
N GLU A 275 10.71 10.91 11.13
CA GLU A 275 11.62 9.76 11.15
C GLU A 275 13.00 10.12 10.56
N LEU A 276 13.06 10.91 9.47
CA LEU A 276 14.29 11.41 8.88
C LEU A 276 15.07 12.34 9.84
N ALA A 277 14.37 13.24 10.54
CA ALA A 277 14.96 14.08 11.57
C ALA A 277 15.50 13.26 12.76
N SER A 278 14.93 12.08 13.02
CA SER A 278 15.37 11.17 14.08
C SER A 278 16.54 10.26 13.67
N LEU A 279 16.89 10.21 12.39
CA LEU A 279 17.87 9.28 11.81
C LEU A 279 19.26 9.35 12.48
N PRO A 280 19.82 10.55 12.77
CA PRO A 280 21.08 10.65 13.51
C PRO A 280 21.04 9.95 14.88
N TYR A 281 19.88 10.00 15.55
CA TYR A 281 19.69 9.33 16.84
C TYR A 281 19.44 7.83 16.68
N LEU A 282 18.82 7.39 15.58
CA LEU A 282 18.59 5.97 15.29
C LEU A 282 19.90 5.22 14.95
N GLN A 283 20.91 5.93 14.45
CA GLN A 283 22.24 5.37 14.18
C GLN A 283 23.05 5.09 15.47
N THR A 284 22.58 5.55 16.64
CA THR A 284 23.23 5.24 17.92
C THR A 284 22.84 3.84 18.41
N ALA A 285 23.82 3.07 18.90
CA ALA A 285 23.58 1.71 19.39
C ALA A 285 22.71 1.66 20.66
N PHE A 286 22.69 2.74 21.43
CA PHE A 286 22.04 2.81 22.74
C PHE A 286 21.13 4.05 22.83
N PHE A 287 20.07 3.95 23.63
CA PHE A 287 19.23 5.11 23.95
C PHE A 287 20.01 6.13 24.80
N PRO A 288 20.03 7.42 24.43
CA PRO A 288 20.75 8.44 25.20
C PRO A 288 20.26 8.57 26.65
N CYS A 289 18.97 8.33 26.90
CA CYS A 289 18.35 8.55 28.22
C CYS A 289 18.60 7.42 29.23
N CYS A 290 18.84 6.19 28.78
CA CYS A 290 18.91 5.02 29.68
C CYS A 290 20.05 4.05 29.37
N GLY A 291 20.80 4.26 28.29
CA GLY A 291 21.91 3.37 27.89
C GLY A 291 21.47 1.97 27.45
N ALA A 292 20.17 1.70 27.34
CA ALA A 292 19.67 0.42 26.85
C ALA A 292 19.92 0.27 25.34
N PRO A 293 20.23 -0.93 24.84
CA PRO A 293 20.42 -1.16 23.41
C PRO A 293 19.12 -0.87 22.66
N ARG A 294 19.22 -0.19 21.52
CA ARG A 294 18.04 0.06 20.69
C ARG A 294 17.57 -1.25 20.05
N PRO A 295 16.24 -1.48 19.97
CA PRO A 295 15.74 -2.61 19.20
C PRO A 295 16.12 -2.43 17.73
N PRO A 296 16.37 -3.53 17.01
CA PRO A 296 16.68 -3.45 15.60
C PRO A 296 15.49 -2.92 14.79
N THR A 297 15.75 -2.25 13.67
CA THR A 297 14.68 -1.79 12.77
C THR A 297 13.91 -2.97 12.18
N LEU A 298 12.63 -2.79 11.84
CA LEU A 298 11.83 -3.83 11.18
C LEU A 298 12.46 -4.26 9.86
N THR A 299 13.08 -3.33 9.15
CA THR A 299 13.83 -3.60 7.92
C THR A 299 15.03 -4.51 8.19
N SER A 300 15.77 -4.28 9.29
CA SER A 300 16.86 -5.16 9.71
C SER A 300 16.34 -6.55 10.11
N CYS A 301 15.20 -6.62 10.81
CA CYS A 301 14.54 -7.88 11.19
C CYS A 301 14.09 -8.67 9.96
N LEU A 302 13.44 -8.03 8.99
CA LEU A 302 13.02 -8.64 7.72
C LEU A 302 14.22 -9.23 6.97
N ARG A 303 15.27 -8.43 6.79
CA ARG A 303 16.49 -8.86 6.09
C ARG A 303 17.19 -10.02 6.81
N ARG A 304 17.27 -9.99 8.14
CA ARG A 304 17.82 -11.09 8.95
C ARG A 304 16.97 -12.36 8.88
N ALA A 305 15.65 -12.23 8.97
CA ALA A 305 14.72 -13.35 8.83
C ALA A 305 14.89 -14.01 7.46
N PHE A 306 14.93 -13.21 6.38
CA PHE A 306 15.15 -13.73 5.03
C PHE A 306 16.51 -14.44 4.90
N ALA A 307 17.59 -13.82 5.38
CA ALA A 307 18.93 -14.40 5.36
C ALA A 307 19.00 -15.73 6.12
N ALA A 308 18.34 -15.82 7.28
CA ALA A 308 18.26 -17.04 8.07
C ALA A 308 17.50 -18.15 7.33
N LYS A 309 16.37 -17.84 6.68
CA LYS A 309 15.57 -18.82 5.91
C LYS A 309 16.28 -19.29 4.64
N CYS A 310 17.13 -18.44 4.05
CA CYS A 310 17.87 -18.75 2.82
C CYS A 310 19.30 -19.28 3.08
N HIS A 311 19.72 -19.38 4.34
CA HIS A 311 21.07 -19.74 4.75
C HIS A 311 22.15 -18.91 4.04
N CYS A 312 21.97 -17.59 3.97
CA CYS A 312 22.89 -16.68 3.30
C CYS A 312 23.40 -15.56 4.21
N GLN A 313 24.47 -14.90 3.79
CA GLN A 313 24.97 -13.71 4.47
C GLN A 313 24.09 -12.49 4.18
N PHE A 314 24.14 -11.49 5.06
CA PHE A 314 23.37 -10.25 4.90
C PHE A 314 23.73 -9.47 3.63
N SER A 315 25.00 -9.51 3.22
CA SER A 315 25.51 -8.92 1.98
C SER A 315 24.94 -9.58 0.71
N GLU A 316 24.45 -10.82 0.80
CA GLU A 316 23.95 -11.59 -0.34
C GLU A 316 22.43 -11.54 -0.49
N ILE A 317 21.73 -10.81 0.37
CA ILE A 317 20.25 -10.79 0.43
C ILE A 317 19.65 -10.42 -0.92
N GLU A 318 20.17 -9.41 -1.60
CA GLU A 318 19.62 -8.98 -2.90
C GLU A 318 19.79 -10.07 -3.97
N ARG A 319 20.96 -10.68 -4.06
CA ARG A 319 21.20 -11.81 -4.97
C ARG A 319 20.27 -12.98 -4.67
N LYS A 320 20.13 -13.34 -3.39
CA LYS A 320 19.27 -14.44 -2.94
C LYS A 320 17.79 -14.16 -3.11
N LEU A 321 17.37 -12.90 -2.96
CA LEU A 321 16.02 -12.44 -3.28
C LEU A 321 15.66 -12.79 -4.72
N TRP A 322 16.50 -12.40 -5.67
CA TRP A 322 16.27 -12.69 -7.08
C TRP A 322 16.31 -14.18 -7.40
N GLU A 323 17.17 -14.96 -6.73
CA GLU A 323 17.22 -16.42 -6.85
C GLU A 323 15.94 -17.10 -6.35
N VAL A 324 15.37 -16.64 -5.23
CA VAL A 324 14.11 -17.18 -4.69
C VAL A 324 12.95 -16.82 -5.61
N LEU A 325 12.89 -15.57 -6.05
CA LEU A 325 11.79 -15.09 -6.88
C LEU A 325 11.85 -15.63 -8.31
N SER A 326 13.01 -16.08 -8.80
CA SER A 326 13.17 -16.68 -10.14
C SER A 326 12.63 -18.10 -10.26
N ASN A 327 12.24 -18.73 -9.15
CA ASN A 327 11.64 -20.06 -9.13
C ASN A 327 10.45 -20.17 -10.11
N THR A 328 10.42 -21.21 -10.94
CA THR A 328 9.37 -21.40 -11.96
C THR A 328 7.99 -21.64 -11.35
N ALA A 329 7.91 -22.07 -10.09
CA ALA A 329 6.64 -22.18 -9.35
C ALA A 329 5.95 -20.82 -9.15
N LEU A 330 6.65 -19.70 -9.41
CA LEU A 330 6.15 -18.33 -9.29
C LEU A 330 5.92 -17.67 -10.66
N ASP A 331 5.91 -18.44 -11.75
CA ASP A 331 5.65 -17.92 -13.10
C ASP A 331 4.19 -17.50 -13.28
N GLU A 332 3.26 -18.30 -12.75
CA GLU A 332 1.81 -18.06 -12.82
C GLU A 332 1.21 -18.05 -11.41
N VAL A 333 1.39 -16.93 -10.70
CA VAL A 333 0.77 -16.75 -9.38
C VAL A 333 -0.70 -16.44 -9.55
N ASP A 334 -1.56 -17.44 -9.42
CA ASP A 334 -3.01 -17.28 -9.35
C ASP A 334 -3.46 -16.78 -7.97
N GLU A 335 -4.75 -16.49 -7.81
CA GLU A 335 -5.28 -16.01 -6.53
C GLU A 335 -5.11 -17.03 -5.40
N THR A 336 -5.15 -18.33 -5.72
CA THR A 336 -5.03 -19.38 -4.72
C THR A 336 -3.60 -19.46 -4.18
N LEU A 337 -2.60 -19.46 -5.06
CA LEU A 337 -1.18 -19.45 -4.70
C LEU A 337 -0.82 -18.15 -3.98
N MET A 338 -1.32 -17.00 -4.45
CA MET A 338 -1.15 -15.72 -3.75
C MET A 338 -1.66 -15.81 -2.30
N GLY A 339 -2.86 -16.36 -2.08
CA GLY A 339 -3.39 -16.57 -0.75
C GLY A 339 -2.50 -17.46 0.13
N LYS A 340 -1.93 -18.53 -0.43
CA LYS A 340 -0.98 -19.41 0.29
C LYS A 340 0.30 -18.67 0.69
N ILE A 341 0.85 -17.86 -0.22
CA ILE A 341 2.03 -17.01 0.06
C ILE A 341 1.72 -15.99 1.16
N VAL A 342 0.56 -15.34 1.09
CA VAL A 342 0.14 -14.33 2.08
C VAL A 342 -0.06 -14.95 3.46
N ARG A 343 -0.63 -16.17 3.54
CA ARG A 343 -0.75 -16.94 4.79
C ARG A 343 0.58 -17.50 5.29
N GLY A 344 1.60 -17.58 4.43
CA GLY A 344 2.92 -18.07 4.79
C GLY A 344 2.97 -19.59 4.88
N GLU A 345 2.23 -20.29 4.02
CA GLU A 345 2.25 -21.75 3.94
C GLU A 345 3.63 -22.23 3.44
N GLU A 346 4.24 -23.19 4.15
CA GLU A 346 5.61 -23.66 3.87
C GLU A 346 5.75 -24.44 2.56
N ASP A 347 4.65 -24.96 2.02
CA ASP A 347 4.66 -25.81 0.84
C ASP A 347 4.71 -25.02 -0.47
N VAL A 348 4.61 -23.70 -0.40
CA VAL A 348 4.70 -22.84 -1.58
C VAL A 348 6.10 -22.92 -2.17
N GLY A 349 6.20 -23.26 -3.45
CA GLY A 349 7.46 -23.32 -4.20
C GLY A 349 8.26 -24.63 -4.05
N LYS A 350 7.76 -25.61 -3.27
CA LYS A 350 8.31 -26.98 -3.25
C LYS A 350 7.90 -27.69 -4.54
N GLY A 351 8.77 -27.63 -5.56
CA GLY A 351 8.57 -28.36 -6.84
C GLY A 351 8.94 -27.61 -8.12
N GLY A 352 9.21 -26.30 -8.04
CA GLY A 352 9.69 -25.54 -9.21
C GLY A 352 11.20 -25.64 -9.40
N MET A 353 11.65 -25.66 -10.67
CA MET A 353 13.06 -25.52 -11.01
C MET A 353 13.50 -24.06 -10.83
N ARG A 354 14.74 -23.84 -10.42
CA ARG A 354 15.33 -22.49 -10.40
C ARG A 354 15.80 -22.14 -11.80
N ARG A 355 15.46 -20.95 -12.29
CA ARG A 355 16.07 -20.41 -13.51
C ARG A 355 17.51 -20.04 -13.18
N ILE A 356 18.47 -20.64 -13.89
CA ILE A 356 19.86 -20.23 -13.89
C ILE A 356 19.93 -19.05 -14.87
N PHE A 357 20.24 -17.85 -14.37
CA PHE A 357 20.45 -16.65 -15.17
C PHE A 357 21.93 -16.45 -15.45
#